data_AF-A0A930ZEM0-F1
#
_entry.id   AF-A0A930ZEM0-F1
#
_cell.length_a   1.000
_cell.length_b   1.000
_cell.length_c   1.000
_cell.angle_alpha   90.00
_cell.angle_beta   90.00
_cell.angle_gamma   90.00
#
_symmetry.space_group_name_H-M   'P 1'
#
loop_
_entity.id
_entity.type
_entity.pdbx_description
1 polymer ?
#
loop_
_entity_poly.entity_id
_entity_poly.type
_entity_poly.pdbx_seq_one_letter_code
_entity_poly.pdbx_strand_id
1 'polypeptide(L)'
;MSKKPYRGINHFLLSASTYVSPFWLTMRQANELGGHVRKGEESTVVVFWKVDDAKQSAENLDNEAADEKTHRRFLLRYYRVFNLEQCELPQAVLDRLPKIETHEHDPIEAAERIIAEMPNPPEIQHAGSKAFYSPITDRITLPPRELFASAEEYYATALHEICTVASVLIEPHDLVHLGSRGQALAA
;
A
#
# COMPACT_ATOMS: atom_id res chain seq x y z
N MET A 1 11.32 -2.16 18.62
CA MET A 1 10.56 -2.49 17.39
C MET A 1 10.99 -3.85 16.87
N SER A 2 10.04 -4.75 16.60
CA SER A 2 10.33 -6.03 15.92
C SER A 2 10.50 -5.75 14.42
N LYS A 3 11.73 -5.81 13.90
CA LYS A 3 12.08 -5.55 12.48
C LYS A 3 11.60 -6.65 11.51
N LYS A 4 10.48 -7.31 11.81
CA LYS A 4 9.96 -8.43 11.01
C LYS A 4 8.95 -7.91 9.99
N PRO A 5 9.06 -8.30 8.70
CA PRO A 5 8.08 -7.90 7.70
C PRO A 5 6.70 -8.51 8.00
N TYR A 6 5.65 -7.74 7.74
CA TYR A 6 4.27 -8.23 7.81
C TYR A 6 4.05 -9.35 6.77
N ARG A 7 3.24 -10.35 7.11
CA ARG A 7 2.97 -11.53 6.25
C ARG A 7 1.48 -11.66 5.96
N GLY A 8 1.16 -12.20 4.78
CA GLY A 8 -0.21 -12.49 4.35
C GLY A 8 -1.06 -11.23 4.23
N ILE A 9 -2.30 -11.31 4.73
CA ILE A 9 -3.31 -10.25 4.58
C ILE A 9 -2.87 -8.91 5.18
N ASN A 10 -2.05 -8.92 6.24
CA ASN A 10 -1.57 -7.67 6.85
C ASN A 10 -0.66 -6.91 5.89
N HIS A 11 0.14 -7.59 5.07
CA HIS A 11 0.97 -6.89 4.09
C HIS A 11 0.11 -6.19 3.04
N PHE A 12 -0.97 -6.85 2.59
CA PHE A 12 -1.94 -6.26 1.66
C PHE A 12 -2.67 -5.06 2.28
N LEU A 13 -3.25 -5.22 3.48
CA LEU A 13 -3.99 -4.16 4.17
C LEU A 13 -3.13 -2.92 4.43
N LEU A 14 -1.88 -3.10 4.85
CA LEU A 14 -0.97 -1.99 5.12
C LEU A 14 -0.43 -1.36 3.83
N SER A 15 -0.21 -2.15 2.78
CA SER A 15 0.23 -1.62 1.47
C SER A 15 -0.85 -0.81 0.75
N ALA A 16 -2.13 -1.04 1.08
CA ALA A 16 -3.24 -0.27 0.52
C ALA A 16 -3.40 1.11 1.17
N SER A 17 -2.58 1.44 2.17
CA SER A 17 -2.58 2.77 2.78
C SER A 17 -1.80 3.78 1.91
N THR A 18 -2.12 5.06 2.09
CA THR A 18 -1.51 6.18 1.35
C THR A 18 -0.14 6.60 1.90
N TYR A 19 0.34 5.94 2.96
CA TYR A 19 1.59 6.31 3.63
C TYR A 19 2.82 5.77 2.91
N VAL A 20 3.88 6.56 2.91
CA VAL A 20 5.16 6.22 2.28
C VAL A 20 5.98 5.33 3.21
N SER A 21 5.96 5.63 4.51
CA SER A 21 6.74 4.93 5.50
C SER A 21 6.26 3.49 5.67
N PRO A 22 7.16 2.49 5.57
CA PRO A 22 6.81 1.08 5.79
C PRO A 22 6.67 0.73 7.27
N PHE A 23 6.91 1.67 8.18
CA PHE A 23 6.93 1.42 9.62
C PHE A 23 5.56 1.66 10.25
N TRP A 24 5.11 0.66 11.01
CA TRP A 24 3.82 0.67 11.70
C TRP A 24 4.02 0.38 13.18
N LEU A 25 3.28 1.11 14.01
CA LEU A 25 3.41 1.09 15.46
C LEU A 25 2.04 1.03 16.13
N THR A 26 1.95 0.28 17.21
CA THR A 26 0.81 0.41 18.13
C THR A 26 0.97 1.69 18.97
N MET A 27 -0.15 2.23 19.46
CA MET A 27 -0.13 3.42 20.34
C MET A 27 0.79 3.23 21.55
N ARG A 28 0.79 2.03 22.15
CA ARG A 28 1.68 1.70 23.26
C ARG A 28 3.16 1.76 22.86
N GLN A 29 3.51 1.24 21.68
CA GLN A 29 4.90 1.28 21.18
C GLN A 29 5.35 2.70 20.86
N ALA A 30 4.47 3.56 20.33
CA ALA A 30 4.78 4.97 20.10
C ALA A 30 5.10 5.69 21.43
N ASN A 31 4.27 5.46 22.46
CA ASN A 31 4.48 6.02 23.80
C ASN A 31 5.76 5.48 24.47
N GLU A 32 6.06 4.19 24.33
CA GLU A 32 7.30 3.57 24.83
C GLU A 32 8.56 4.16 24.16
N LEU A 33 8.44 4.64 22.91
CA LEU A 33 9.50 5.34 22.19
C LEU A 33 9.59 6.83 22.53
N GLY A 34 8.80 7.31 23.49
CA GLY A 34 8.76 8.71 23.91
C GLY A 34 8.07 9.64 22.91
N GLY A 35 7.30 9.10 21.97
CA GLY A 35 6.45 9.87 21.06
C GLY A 35 4.96 9.68 21.34
N HIS A 36 4.11 10.33 20.56
CA HIS A 36 2.66 10.17 20.63
C HIS A 36 2.03 10.19 19.24
N VAL A 37 0.86 9.56 19.10
CA VAL A 37 0.06 9.65 17.87
C VAL A 37 -0.59 11.04 17.80
N ARG A 38 -0.61 11.67 16.62
CA ARG A 38 -1.28 12.96 16.43
C ARG A 38 -2.79 12.84 16.68
N LYS A 39 -3.37 13.90 17.24
CA LYS A 39 -4.80 13.92 17.56
C LYS A 39 -5.64 14.03 16.29
N GLY A 40 -6.55 13.08 16.08
CA GLY A 40 -7.44 13.03 14.92
C GLY A 40 -7.05 12.00 13.86
N GLU A 41 -5.90 11.34 14.03
CA GLU A 41 -5.44 10.29 13.11
C GLU A 41 -6.23 8.99 13.25
N GLU A 42 -6.57 8.38 12.12
CA GLU A 42 -7.26 7.09 12.09
C GLU A 42 -6.27 5.92 12.13
N SER A 43 -6.60 4.89 12.91
CA SER A 43 -5.77 3.68 13.01
C SER A 43 -6.14 2.65 11.94
N THR A 44 -5.16 1.92 11.45
CA THR A 44 -5.37 0.73 10.61
C THR A 44 -5.44 -0.54 11.46
N VAL A 45 -6.29 -1.49 11.07
CA VAL A 45 -6.45 -2.78 11.79
C VAL A 45 -5.57 -3.85 11.15
N VAL A 46 -4.78 -4.53 11.97
CA VAL A 46 -4.02 -5.73 11.58
C VAL A 46 -4.52 -6.95 12.34
N VAL A 47 -4.48 -8.10 11.68
CA VAL A 47 -5.02 -9.36 12.19
C VAL A 47 -3.87 -10.27 12.58
N PHE A 48 -3.88 -10.73 13.82
CA PHE A 48 -2.99 -11.76 14.31
C PHE A 48 -3.79 -13.03 14.56
N TRP A 49 -3.38 -14.13 13.96
CA TRP A 49 -3.97 -15.44 14.24
C TRP A 49 -2.90 -16.39 14.73
N LYS A 50 -3.26 -17.23 15.69
CA LYS A 50 -2.42 -18.30 16.23
C LYS A 50 -3.30 -19.54 16.41
N VAL A 51 -2.75 -20.70 16.07
CA VAL A 51 -3.36 -22.00 16.39
C VAL A 51 -2.61 -22.54 17.59
N ASP A 52 -3.32 -22.72 18.69
CA ASP A 52 -2.78 -23.35 19.89
C ASP A 52 -3.40 -24.74 20.03
N ASP A 53 -2.55 -25.76 20.15
CA ASP A 53 -2.96 -27.10 20.52
C ASP A 53 -3.19 -27.14 22.03
N ALA A 54 -4.45 -27.00 22.45
CA ALA A 54 -4.77 -27.06 23.86
C ALA A 54 -4.73 -28.52 24.34
N LYS A 55 -3.65 -28.91 25.01
CA LYS A 55 -3.69 -30.06 25.93
C LYS A 55 -4.53 -29.63 27.13
N GLN A 56 -5.63 -30.32 27.41
CA GLN A 56 -6.33 -30.12 28.68
C GLN A 56 -5.33 -30.46 29.79
N SER A 57 -4.96 -29.47 30.62
CA SER A 57 -4.35 -29.75 31.91
C SER A 57 -5.42 -30.44 32.74
N ALA A 58 -5.19 -31.72 33.01
CA ALA A 58 -6.03 -32.56 33.84
C ALA A 58 -6.10 -31.99 35.26
N GLU A 59 -7.11 -31.17 35.53
CA GLU A 59 -7.60 -30.93 36.87
C GLU A 59 -9.12 -31.09 36.85
N ASN A 60 -9.55 -32.23 37.40
CA ASN A 60 -10.91 -32.59 37.82
C ASN A 60 -11.83 -33.16 36.74
N LEU A 61 -11.87 -34.49 36.60
CA LEU A 61 -12.89 -35.33 37.26
C LEU A 61 -12.77 -36.78 36.74
N ASP A 62 -12.82 -37.72 37.69
CA ASP A 62 -12.99 -39.14 37.48
C ASP A 62 -14.11 -39.41 36.46
N ASN A 63 -13.79 -40.09 35.35
CA ASN A 63 -14.48 -41.28 34.84
C ASN A 63 -14.03 -41.61 33.40
N GLU A 64 -13.81 -42.91 33.23
CA GLU A 64 -13.73 -43.76 32.05
C GLU A 64 -13.84 -43.12 30.64
N ALA A 65 -12.84 -43.45 29.81
CA ALA A 65 -12.88 -43.50 28.34
C ALA A 65 -13.32 -42.22 27.62
N ALA A 66 -12.46 -41.19 27.58
CA ALA A 66 -12.60 -40.06 26.68
C ALA A 66 -11.42 -40.01 25.70
N ASP A 67 -11.73 -40.34 24.45
CA ASP A 67 -10.93 -40.16 23.23
C ASP A 67 -10.07 -38.87 23.28
N GLU A 68 -8.74 -38.99 23.16
CA GLU A 68 -7.79 -37.87 23.14
C GLU A 68 -7.96 -37.01 21.87
N LYS A 69 -9.11 -36.34 21.74
CA LYS A 69 -9.31 -35.35 20.68
C LYS A 69 -8.53 -34.11 21.04
N THR A 70 -7.36 -33.98 20.43
CA THR A 70 -6.58 -32.73 20.45
C THR A 70 -7.44 -31.62 19.83
N HIS A 71 -8.07 -30.80 20.67
CA HIS A 71 -8.86 -29.68 20.21
C HIS A 71 -7.94 -28.51 19.85
N ARG A 72 -7.78 -28.27 18.54
CA ARG A 72 -7.08 -27.08 18.02
C ARG A 72 -7.89 -25.83 18.35
N ARG A 73 -7.31 -24.90 19.09
CA ARG A 73 -7.92 -23.59 19.38
C ARG A 73 -7.36 -22.56 18.40
N PHE A 74 -8.25 -21.88 17.69
CA PHE A 74 -7.90 -20.75 16.83
C PHE A 74 -8.05 -19.46 17.65
N LEU A 75 -6.95 -18.74 17.86
CA LEU A 75 -6.93 -17.43 18.47
C LEU A 75 -6.80 -16.38 17.38
N LEU A 76 -7.86 -15.62 17.15
CA LEU A 76 -7.86 -14.45 16.29
C LEU A 76 -7.85 -13.19 17.16
N ARG A 77 -6.90 -12.29 16.93
CA ARG A 77 -6.77 -11.02 17.63
C ARG A 77 -6.59 -9.88 16.64
N TYR A 78 -7.27 -8.78 16.89
CA TYR A 78 -7.15 -7.56 16.12
C TYR A 78 -6.28 -6.57 16.89
N TYR A 79 -5.34 -5.93 16.21
CA TYR A 79 -4.54 -4.85 16.78
C TYR A 79 -4.74 -3.59 15.94
N ARG A 80 -4.80 -2.45 16.63
CA ARG A 80 -4.82 -1.13 15.99
C ARG A 80 -3.40 -0.62 15.90
N VAL A 81 -2.97 -0.32 14.68
CA VAL A 81 -1.64 0.22 14.37
C VAL A 81 -1.80 1.56 13.66
N PHE A 82 -0.78 2.39 13.81
CA PHE A 82 -0.64 3.70 13.20
C PHE A 82 0.64 3.69 12.38
N ASN A 83 0.63 4.39 11.26
CA ASN A 83 1.85 4.60 10.49
C ASN A 83 2.79 5.54 11.26
N LEU A 84 4.09 5.42 10.99
CA LEU A 84 5.08 6.32 11.54
C LEU A 84 4.80 7.80 11.21
N GLU A 85 4.27 8.09 10.01
CA GLU A 85 3.91 9.46 9.60
C GLU A 85 2.78 10.07 10.44
N GLN A 86 1.97 9.23 11.10
CA GLN A 86 0.90 9.65 12.01
C GLN A 86 1.40 9.90 13.44
N CYS A 87 2.66 9.55 13.73
CA CYS A 87 3.25 9.63 15.06
C CYS A 87 4.27 10.77 15.14
N GLU A 88 4.20 11.56 16.20
CA GLU A 88 5.24 12.51 16.57
C GLU A 88 6.25 11.79 17.47
N LEU A 89 7.38 11.41 16.87
CA LEU A 89 8.48 10.70 17.54
C LEU A 89 9.69 11.61 17.70
N PRO A 90 10.48 11.46 18.78
CA PRO A 90 11.74 12.17 18.92
C PRO A 90 12.69 11.87 17.75
N GLN A 91 13.43 12.88 17.26
CA GLN A 91 14.40 12.73 16.16
C GLN A 91 15.42 11.62 16.42
N ALA A 92 15.87 11.45 17.67
CA ALA A 92 16.78 10.37 18.06
C ALA A 92 16.25 8.95 17.78
N VAL A 93 14.93 8.77 17.69
CA VAL A 93 14.29 7.51 17.28
C VAL A 93 14.21 7.43 15.77
N LEU A 94 13.87 8.53 15.09
CA LEU A 94 13.80 8.61 13.63
C LEU A 94 15.17 8.33 12.98
N ASP A 95 16.26 8.86 13.55
CA ASP A 95 17.63 8.65 13.06
C ASP A 95 18.11 7.20 13.17
N ARG A 96 17.50 6.42 14.06
CA ARG A 96 17.82 4.99 14.25
C ARG A 96 17.06 4.09 13.29
N LEU A 97 16.07 4.62 12.57
CA LEU A 97 15.33 3.85 11.59
C LEU A 97 16.17 3.72 10.31
N PRO A 98 15.97 2.62 9.55
CA PRO A 98 16.49 2.53 8.20
C PRO A 98 16.02 3.76 7.44
N LYS A 99 16.96 4.56 6.93
CA LYS A 99 16.64 5.66 6.05
C LYS A 99 16.12 5.09 4.75
N ILE A 100 15.01 5.63 4.28
CA ILE A 100 14.54 5.36 2.93
C ILE A 100 15.51 6.10 2.02
N GLU A 101 16.08 5.39 1.05
CA GLU A 101 16.97 6.01 0.07
C GLU A 101 16.12 6.97 -0.78
N THR A 102 16.49 8.24 -0.73
CA THR A 102 15.86 9.31 -1.52
C THR A 102 16.87 9.81 -2.53
N HIS A 103 16.44 9.96 -3.77
CA HIS A 103 17.26 10.41 -4.88
C HIS A 103 16.69 11.71 -5.46
N GLU A 104 17.55 12.70 -5.67
CA GLU A 104 17.18 13.88 -6.45
C GLU A 104 17.37 13.55 -7.93
N HIS A 105 16.30 13.72 -8.70
CA HIS A 105 16.26 13.39 -10.12
C HIS A 105 15.96 14.65 -10.95
N ASP A 106 16.79 14.90 -11.96
CA ASP A 106 16.47 15.90 -12.96
C ASP A 106 15.32 15.40 -13.86
N PRO A 107 14.29 16.23 -14.11
CA PRO A 107 13.17 15.82 -14.95
C PRO A 107 13.62 15.61 -16.40
N ILE A 108 13.10 14.55 -17.03
CA ILE A 108 13.37 14.24 -18.43
C ILE A 108 12.37 15.02 -19.29
N GLU A 109 12.83 16.09 -19.93
CA GLU A 109 11.98 17.01 -20.71
C GLU A 109 11.14 16.29 -21.79
N ALA A 110 11.70 15.28 -22.44
CA ALA A 110 10.98 14.50 -23.45
C ALA A 110 9.80 13.72 -22.84
N ALA A 111 9.95 13.16 -21.65
CA ALA A 111 8.90 12.40 -20.98
C ALA A 111 7.80 13.31 -20.42
N GLU A 112 8.18 14.44 -19.82
CA GLU A 112 7.22 15.47 -19.36
C GLU A 112 6.37 15.98 -20.52
N ARG A 113 6.96 16.19 -21.70
CA ARG A 113 6.24 16.59 -22.90
C ARG A 113 5.18 15.58 -23.32
N ILE A 114 5.51 14.28 -23.32
CA ILE A 114 4.55 13.22 -23.66
C ILE A 114 3.36 13.22 -22.70
N ILE A 115 3.62 13.38 -21.39
CA ILE A 115 2.56 13.41 -20.37
C ILE A 115 1.71 14.69 -20.52
N ALA A 116 2.33 15.84 -20.78
CA ALA A 116 1.65 17.12 -20.93
C ALA A 116 0.82 17.24 -22.21
N GLU A 117 1.28 16.63 -23.32
CA GLU A 117 0.59 16.65 -24.62
C GLU A 117 -0.47 15.55 -24.75
N MET A 118 -0.65 14.71 -23.72
CA MET A 118 -1.60 13.61 -23.74
C MET A 118 -3.05 14.12 -23.76
N PRO A 119 -3.91 13.64 -24.67
CA PRO A 119 -5.33 13.99 -24.66
C PRO A 119 -6.02 13.35 -23.46
N ASN A 120 -6.75 14.16 -22.68
CA ASN A 120 -7.47 13.75 -21.46
C ASN A 120 -6.58 12.98 -20.46
N PRO A 121 -5.59 13.64 -19.84
CA PRO A 121 -4.73 12.98 -18.89
C PRO A 121 -5.51 12.62 -17.61
N PRO A 122 -5.39 11.38 -17.11
CA PRO A 122 -5.89 11.03 -15.79
C PRO A 122 -5.12 11.83 -14.73
N GLU A 123 -5.75 12.07 -13.59
CA GLU A 123 -5.08 12.77 -12.49
C GLU A 123 -3.88 11.91 -12.00
N ILE A 124 -2.70 12.51 -11.93
CA ILE A 124 -1.49 11.87 -11.38
C ILE A 124 -1.29 12.39 -9.96
N GLN A 125 -1.39 11.48 -8.98
CA GLN A 125 -1.15 11.77 -7.57
C GLN A 125 0.11 11.05 -7.09
N HIS A 126 0.94 11.72 -6.31
CA HIS A 126 2.05 11.09 -5.59
C HIS A 126 1.63 10.70 -4.18
N ALA A 127 1.44 9.40 -3.92
CA ALA A 127 1.07 8.87 -2.61
C ALA A 127 1.50 7.41 -2.44
N GLY A 128 1.73 7.01 -1.19
CA GLY A 128 2.06 5.63 -0.85
C GLY A 128 3.43 5.17 -1.36
N SER A 129 3.58 3.86 -1.46
CA SER A 129 4.83 3.18 -1.85
C SER A 129 4.70 2.33 -3.11
N LYS A 130 3.56 2.40 -3.83
CA LYS A 130 3.30 1.61 -5.04
C LYS A 130 2.65 2.46 -6.13
N ALA A 131 3.00 2.14 -7.38
CA ALA A 131 2.36 2.69 -8.56
C ALA A 131 1.15 1.84 -8.97
N PHE A 132 0.01 2.48 -9.29
CA PHE A 132 -1.16 1.83 -9.88
C PHE A 132 -2.14 2.83 -10.49
N TYR A 133 -2.86 2.39 -11.51
CA TYR A 133 -4.08 3.04 -12.02
C TYR A 133 -5.34 2.55 -11.28
N SER A 134 -6.23 3.48 -10.93
CA SER A 134 -7.54 3.22 -10.32
C SER A 134 -8.67 3.56 -11.31
N PRO A 135 -9.34 2.56 -11.90
CA PRO A 135 -10.41 2.80 -12.89
C PRO A 135 -11.64 3.51 -12.31
N ILE A 136 -11.93 3.31 -11.03
CA ILE A 136 -13.12 3.87 -10.37
C ILE A 136 -13.01 5.39 -10.23
N THR A 137 -11.80 5.87 -9.97
CA THR A 137 -11.52 7.30 -9.73
C THR A 137 -10.80 7.96 -10.90
N ASP A 138 -10.57 7.22 -12.00
CA ASP A 138 -9.77 7.64 -13.16
C ASP A 138 -8.46 8.35 -12.76
N ARG A 139 -7.68 7.68 -11.90
CA ARG A 139 -6.51 8.27 -11.25
C ARG A 139 -5.31 7.34 -11.27
N ILE A 140 -4.15 7.89 -11.61
CA ILE A 140 -2.86 7.22 -11.45
C ILE A 140 -2.26 7.65 -10.11
N THR A 141 -1.93 6.67 -9.27
CA THR A 141 -1.17 6.89 -8.04
C THR A 141 0.26 6.42 -8.27
N LEU A 142 1.24 7.29 -8.02
CA LEU A 142 2.66 6.99 -8.07
C LEU A 142 3.30 7.19 -6.69
N PRO A 143 4.35 6.43 -6.34
CA PRO A 143 5.22 6.80 -5.22
C PRO A 143 5.85 8.18 -5.47
N PRO A 144 6.21 8.94 -4.41
CA PRO A 144 7.05 10.13 -4.56
C PRO A 144 8.28 9.87 -5.43
N ARG A 145 8.61 10.84 -6.30
CA ARG A 145 9.72 10.75 -7.27
C ARG A 145 11.05 10.37 -6.62
N GLU A 146 11.28 10.88 -5.42
CA GLU A 146 12.49 10.67 -4.64
C GLU A 146 12.73 9.19 -4.28
N LEU A 147 11.70 8.36 -4.28
CA LEU A 147 11.80 6.94 -3.92
C LEU A 147 12.25 6.03 -5.07
N PHE A 148 12.32 6.57 -6.29
CA PHE A 148 12.78 5.82 -7.45
C PHE A 148 14.30 5.83 -7.54
N ALA A 149 14.91 4.77 -8.07
CA ALA A 149 16.37 4.71 -8.19
C ALA A 149 16.91 5.65 -9.27
N SER A 150 16.11 5.94 -10.30
CA SER A 150 16.45 6.90 -11.36
C SER A 150 15.22 7.62 -11.91
N ALA A 151 15.45 8.75 -12.59
CA ALA A 151 14.42 9.48 -13.32
C ALA A 151 13.73 8.59 -14.38
N GLU A 152 14.51 7.79 -15.11
CA GLU A 152 14.00 6.86 -16.12
C GLU A 152 13.07 5.81 -15.53
N GLU A 153 13.38 5.28 -14.34
CA GLU A 153 12.53 4.31 -13.66
C GLU A 153 11.18 4.94 -13.29
N TYR A 154 11.20 6.17 -12.78
CA TYR A 154 9.99 6.94 -12.50
C TYR A 154 9.13 7.13 -13.75
N TYR A 155 9.70 7.64 -14.84
CA TYR A 155 8.95 7.88 -16.08
C TYR A 155 8.50 6.58 -16.75
N ALA A 156 9.30 5.53 -16.73
CA ALA A 156 8.91 4.21 -17.23
C ALA A 156 7.69 3.68 -16.47
N THR A 157 7.67 3.82 -15.14
CA THR A 157 6.55 3.42 -14.29
C THR A 157 5.31 4.29 -14.56
N ALA A 158 5.47 5.60 -14.65
CA ALA A 158 4.39 6.52 -14.97
C ALA A 158 3.73 6.18 -16.33
N LEU A 159 4.55 5.95 -17.36
CA LEU A 159 4.07 5.58 -18.69
C LEU A 159 3.43 4.19 -18.72
N HIS A 160 3.92 3.24 -17.91
CA HIS A 160 3.30 1.92 -17.76
C HIS A 160 1.86 2.02 -17.23
N GLU A 161 1.65 2.84 -16.20
CA GLU A 161 0.30 3.06 -15.65
C GLU A 161 -0.59 3.85 -16.61
N ILE A 162 -0.04 4.81 -17.35
CA ILE A 162 -0.76 5.53 -18.42
C ILE A 162 -1.23 4.57 -19.51
N CYS A 163 -0.37 3.64 -19.96
CA CYS A 163 -0.77 2.61 -20.91
C CYS A 163 -1.88 1.70 -20.36
N THR A 164 -1.91 1.48 -19.05
CA THR A 164 -2.97 0.72 -18.38
C THR A 164 -4.31 1.47 -18.40
N VAL A 165 -4.30 2.81 -18.33
CA VAL A 165 -5.53 3.61 -18.49
C VAL A 165 -6.15 3.37 -19.87
N ALA A 166 -5.32 3.42 -20.92
CA ALA A 166 -5.77 3.20 -22.29
C ALA A 166 -6.35 1.79 -22.49
N SER A 167 -5.78 0.75 -21.86
CA SER A 167 -6.29 -0.61 -22.01
C SER A 167 -7.60 -0.87 -21.24
N VAL A 168 -7.83 -0.15 -20.14
CA VAL A 168 -9.01 -0.34 -19.28
C VAL A 168 -10.18 0.55 -19.66
N LEU A 169 -9.93 1.78 -20.14
CA LEU A 169 -10.99 2.71 -20.56
C LEU A 169 -11.39 2.55 -22.04
N ILE A 170 -10.49 2.06 -22.89
CA ILE A 170 -10.81 1.77 -24.30
C ILE A 170 -11.36 0.35 -24.38
N GLU A 171 -12.57 0.15 -23.87
CA GLU A 171 -13.39 -1.00 -24.28
C GLU A 171 -13.64 -0.90 -25.81
N PRO A 172 -13.72 -2.03 -26.55
CA PRO A 172 -13.76 -2.04 -28.02
C PRO A 172 -14.98 -1.36 -28.67
N HIS A 173 -15.91 -0.80 -27.88
CA HIS A 173 -17.11 -0.18 -28.38
C HIS A 173 -16.90 1.24 -28.95
N ASP A 174 -15.80 1.93 -28.59
CA ASP A 174 -15.50 3.28 -29.09
C ASP A 174 -14.62 3.31 -30.34
N LEU A 175 -14.05 2.17 -30.75
CA LEU A 175 -13.28 2.07 -32.00
C LEU A 175 -14.16 2.12 -33.26
N VAL A 176 -15.48 1.97 -33.13
CA VAL A 176 -16.42 2.07 -34.27
C VAL A 176 -16.60 3.51 -34.74
N HIS A 177 -16.43 4.50 -33.86
CA HIS A 177 -16.69 5.90 -34.21
C HIS A 177 -15.50 6.62 -34.88
N LEU A 178 -14.27 6.14 -34.68
CA LEU A 178 -13.08 6.72 -35.31
C LEU A 178 -12.92 6.34 -36.80
N GLY A 179 -13.54 5.25 -37.26
CA GLY A 179 -13.54 4.86 -38.67
C GLY A 179 -14.47 5.69 -39.58
N SER A 180 -15.40 6.48 -39.00
CA SER A 180 -16.43 7.19 -39.77
C SER A 180 -16.07 8.63 -40.16
N ARG A 181 -15.01 9.21 -39.59
CA ARG A 181 -14.58 10.60 -39.89
C ARG A 181 -13.59 10.74 -41.05
N GLY A 182 -13.18 9.64 -41.69
CA GLY A 182 -12.22 9.64 -42.79
C GLY A 182 -12.78 9.82 -44.21
N GLN A 183 -14.10 9.94 -44.41
CA GLN A 183 -14.69 9.99 -45.76
C GLN A 183 -15.34 11.33 -46.16
N ALA A 184 -15.21 12.41 -45.38
CA ALA A 184 -15.85 13.69 -45.67
C ALA A 184 -14.91 14.81 -46.17
N LEU A 185 -13.80 14.47 -46.83
CA LEU A 185 -12.84 15.46 -47.37
C LEU A 185 -12.31 15.09 -48.76
N ALA A 186 -13.19 14.57 -49.62
CA ALA A 186 -12.95 14.45 -51.06
C ALA A 186 -14.25 14.73 -51.83
N ALA A 187 -14.58 16.02 -51.96
CA ALA A 187 -15.47 16.57 -52.97
C ALA A 187 -15.05 18.01 -53.26
#